data_AF-A0A5C6DFC8-F1
#
_entry.id   AF-A0A5C6DFC8-F1
#
_cell.length_a   1.000
_cell.length_b   1.000
_cell.length_c   1.000
_cell.angle_alpha   90.00
_cell.angle_beta   90.00
_cell.angle_gamma   90.00
#
_symmetry.space_group_name_H-M   'P 1'
#
loop_
_entity.id
_entity.type
_entity.pdbx_description
1 polymer ?
#
loop_
_entity_poly.entity_id
_entity_poly.type
_entity_poly.pdbx_seq_one_letter_code
_entity_poly.pdbx_strand_id
1 'polypeptide(L)'
;MRDANWGHSTNVVYQFCWQSLHASILLPSHGRFVGASSSPFSEYKRRPGDRVGLNWRIPSINGKRAIRHVIYDTNWWKSFTHARLAVAMGDRGCLSIFGDRSEQHRLFAEQVTAEYFVKTEGRGRTVDEWKARPEQPDNHWLDCLVGCAVGASMQGALLFGTDSQAVNRRERVSFSDLQRKKRKR
;
A
#
# COMPACT_ATOMS: atom_id res chain seq x y z
N MET A 1 -7.13 1.77 6.04
CA MET A 1 -7.17 1.06 4.74
C MET A 1 -7.84 -0.27 4.99
N ARG A 2 -8.76 -0.70 4.12
CA ARG A 2 -9.44 -2.00 4.24
C ARG A 2 -9.32 -2.74 2.91
N ASP A 3 -8.81 -3.95 2.95
CA ASP A 3 -8.65 -4.74 1.74
C ASP A 3 -10.01 -5.09 1.13
N ALA A 4 -10.12 -4.87 -0.18
CA ALA A 4 -11.32 -5.13 -0.96
C ALA A 4 -11.00 -6.04 -2.16
N ASN A 5 -9.89 -6.79 -2.12
CA ASN A 5 -9.47 -7.64 -3.24
C ASN A 5 -10.23 -8.96 -3.30
N TRP A 6 -10.88 -9.37 -2.22
CA TRP A 6 -11.71 -10.57 -2.23
C TRP A 6 -13.07 -10.26 -2.89
N GLY A 7 -13.28 -10.82 -4.09
CA GLY A 7 -14.42 -10.52 -4.97
C GLY A 7 -15.80 -10.62 -4.30
N HIS A 8 -15.99 -11.58 -3.40
CA HIS A 8 -17.24 -11.76 -2.67
C HIS A 8 -17.51 -10.66 -1.63
N SER A 9 -16.47 -10.08 -1.04
CA SER A 9 -16.59 -9.04 -0.01
C SER A 9 -16.37 -7.63 -0.53
N THR A 10 -16.02 -7.46 -1.81
CA THR A 10 -15.71 -6.15 -2.40
C THR A 10 -16.84 -5.14 -2.17
N ASN A 11 -18.09 -5.51 -2.51
CA ASN A 11 -19.24 -4.61 -2.34
C ASN A 11 -19.51 -4.28 -0.87
N VAL A 12 -19.33 -5.24 0.03
CA VAL A 12 -19.51 -5.05 1.47
C VAL A 12 -18.47 -4.07 2.02
N VAL A 13 -17.20 -4.21 1.62
CA VAL A 13 -16.12 -3.31 2.05
C VAL A 13 -16.36 -1.88 1.54
N TYR A 14 -16.81 -1.74 0.29
CA TYR A 14 -17.18 -0.43 -0.27
C TYR A 14 -18.36 0.18 0.48
N GLN A 15 -19.42 -0.59 0.74
CA GLN A 15 -20.57 -0.12 1.50
C GLN A 15 -20.18 0.28 2.93
N PHE A 16 -19.35 -0.52 3.61
CA PHE A 16 -18.84 -0.20 4.94
C PHE A 16 -18.05 1.11 4.96
N CYS A 17 -17.11 1.28 4.02
CA CYS A 17 -16.32 2.51 3.93
C CYS A 17 -17.19 3.73 3.62
N TRP A 18 -18.32 3.54 2.92
CA TRP A 18 -19.26 4.62 2.59
C TRP A 18 -20.19 5.00 3.74
N GLN A 19 -20.74 4.00 4.44
CA GLN A 19 -21.76 4.20 5.49
C GLN A 19 -21.15 4.51 6.87
N SER A 20 -19.84 4.30 7.04
CA SER A 20 -19.16 4.56 8.31
C SER A 20 -19.08 6.04 8.64
N LEU A 21 -19.19 6.37 9.94
CA LEU A 21 -18.89 7.70 10.49
C LEU A 21 -17.46 8.17 10.15
N HIS A 22 -16.55 7.23 9.87
CA HIS A 22 -15.16 7.49 9.53
C HIS A 22 -14.90 7.44 8.01
N ALA A 23 -15.92 7.59 7.17
CA ALA A 23 -15.80 7.55 5.69
C ALA A 23 -14.77 8.53 5.11
N SER A 24 -14.43 9.60 5.84
CA SER A 24 -13.40 10.58 5.42
C SER A 24 -11.96 10.06 5.51
N ILE A 25 -11.73 9.00 6.29
CA ILE A 25 -10.40 8.40 6.53
C ILE A 25 -10.32 6.92 6.10
N LEU A 26 -11.47 6.25 6.00
CA LEU A 26 -11.54 4.87 5.51
C LEU A 26 -11.44 4.85 3.99
N LEU A 27 -10.51 4.04 3.48
CA LEU A 27 -10.32 3.83 2.07
C LEU A 27 -10.28 2.33 1.78
N PRO A 28 -11.12 1.83 0.86
CA PRO A 28 -10.96 0.49 0.30
C PRO A 28 -9.64 0.42 -0.47
N SER A 29 -8.99 -0.74 -0.47
CA SER A 29 -7.73 -0.96 -1.17
C SER A 29 -7.74 -2.18 -2.08
N HIS A 30 -6.99 -2.05 -3.17
CA HIS A 30 -6.79 -3.10 -4.16
C HIS A 30 -5.31 -3.26 -4.46
N GLY A 31 -4.77 -4.43 -4.12
CA GLY A 31 -3.48 -4.88 -4.62
C GLY A 31 -3.61 -5.32 -6.08
N ARG A 32 -2.78 -4.76 -6.96
CA ARG A 32 -2.70 -5.16 -8.37
C ARG A 32 -1.44 -5.95 -8.60
N PHE A 33 -1.59 -7.08 -9.27
CA PHE A 33 -0.46 -7.84 -9.80
C PHE A 33 0.17 -7.05 -10.96
N VAL A 34 1.42 -6.63 -10.78
CA VAL A 34 2.22 -5.98 -11.82
C VAL A 34 3.35 -6.94 -12.18
N GLY A 35 3.15 -7.68 -13.26
CA GLY A 35 4.19 -8.56 -13.82
C GLY A 35 5.17 -7.81 -14.72
N ALA A 36 6.18 -8.51 -15.21
CA ALA A 36 7.23 -7.93 -16.07
C ALA A 36 6.70 -7.34 -17.40
N SER A 37 5.50 -7.77 -17.83
CA SER A 37 4.80 -7.26 -19.02
C SER A 37 3.91 -6.04 -18.77
N SER A 38 3.60 -5.74 -17.50
CA SER A 38 2.72 -4.65 -17.09
C SER A 38 3.47 -3.33 -16.91
N SER A 39 2.79 -2.21 -17.17
CA SER A 39 3.35 -0.87 -16.93
C SER A 39 3.45 -0.60 -15.43
N PRO A 40 4.64 -0.24 -14.90
CA PRO A 40 4.83 0.10 -13.50
C PRO A 40 3.95 1.27 -13.07
N PHE A 41 3.53 1.25 -11.81
CA PHE A 41 2.88 2.42 -11.22
C PHE A 41 3.79 3.66 -11.19
N SER A 42 5.11 3.49 -11.25
CA SER A 42 6.09 4.58 -11.31
C SER A 42 6.05 5.36 -12.64
N GLU A 43 5.66 4.71 -13.75
CA GLU A 43 5.58 5.34 -15.08
C GLU A 43 4.22 6.04 -15.32
N TYR A 44 3.31 6.00 -14.36
CA TYR A 44 1.96 6.50 -14.55
C TYR A 44 1.91 8.04 -14.57
N LYS A 45 1.41 8.62 -15.67
CA LYS A 45 1.21 10.07 -15.79
C LYS A 45 0.14 10.54 -14.81
N ARG A 46 0.53 11.39 -13.85
CA ARG A 46 -0.37 12.00 -12.86
C ARG A 46 -1.45 12.82 -13.57
N ARG A 47 -2.73 12.53 -13.30
CA ARG A 47 -3.84 13.38 -13.75
C ARG A 47 -4.24 14.37 -12.65
N PRO A 48 -4.85 15.52 -12.98
CA PRO A 48 -5.34 16.45 -11.98
C PRO A 48 -6.33 15.77 -11.02
N GLY A 49 -6.00 15.78 -9.71
CA GLY A 49 -6.81 15.14 -8.66
C GLY A 49 -6.31 13.77 -8.18
N ASP A 50 -5.39 13.13 -8.91
CA ASP A 50 -4.77 11.87 -8.50
C ASP A 50 -3.77 12.10 -7.35
N ARG A 51 -3.77 11.20 -6.35
CA ARG A 51 -2.67 11.11 -5.37
C ARG A 51 -1.80 9.93 -5.77
N VAL A 52 -0.51 10.15 -5.95
CA VAL A 52 0.45 9.09 -6.30
C VAL A 52 1.59 9.15 -5.28
N GLY A 53 2.00 7.98 -4.79
CA GLY A 53 3.14 7.80 -3.90
C GLY A 53 4.02 6.65 -4.36
N LEU A 54 4.73 6.02 -3.41
CA LEU A 54 5.67 4.94 -3.67
C LEU A 54 4.93 3.66 -4.11
N ASN A 55 4.83 3.44 -5.43
CA ASN A 55 4.15 2.29 -6.03
C ASN A 55 2.70 2.08 -5.53
N TRP A 56 2.05 3.16 -5.13
CA TRP A 56 0.61 3.22 -4.85
C TRP A 56 0.00 4.50 -5.42
N ARG A 57 -1.30 4.46 -5.70
CA ARG A 57 -2.06 5.62 -6.18
C ARG A 57 -3.49 5.60 -5.67
N ILE A 58 -4.11 6.78 -5.67
CA ILE A 58 -5.53 6.99 -5.44
C ILE A 58 -6.01 7.80 -6.64
N PRO A 59 -6.70 7.18 -7.62
CA PRO A 59 -7.24 7.90 -8.75
C PRO A 59 -8.28 8.93 -8.29
N SER A 60 -8.37 10.03 -9.01
CA SER A 60 -9.47 10.98 -8.87
C SER A 60 -10.78 10.29 -9.24
N ILE A 61 -11.83 10.58 -8.46
CA ILE A 61 -13.17 10.09 -8.75
C ILE A 61 -13.72 10.88 -9.94
N ASN A 62 -13.90 10.22 -11.08
CA ASN A 62 -14.69 10.74 -12.18
C ASN A 62 -15.99 9.92 -12.27
N GLY A 63 -17.13 10.51 -11.86
CA GLY A 63 -18.46 9.90 -11.95
C GLY A 63 -19.33 10.06 -10.69
N LYS A 64 -20.63 9.77 -10.82
CA LYS A 64 -21.67 10.06 -9.80
C LYS A 64 -21.65 9.14 -8.56
N ARG A 65 -20.84 8.08 -8.50
CA ARG A 65 -20.89 7.05 -7.42
C ARG A 65 -19.54 6.36 -7.07
N ALA A 66 -18.39 6.89 -7.46
CA ALA A 66 -17.12 6.22 -7.17
C ALA A 66 -16.54 6.68 -5.83
N ILE A 67 -16.30 5.74 -4.90
CA ILE A 67 -15.55 5.98 -3.66
C ILE A 67 -14.06 6.00 -4.02
N ARG A 68 -13.27 6.85 -3.35
CA ARG A 68 -11.80 6.84 -3.50
C ARG A 68 -11.29 5.50 -3.00
N HIS A 69 -10.57 4.78 -3.84
CA HIS A 69 -9.90 3.53 -3.46
C HIS A 69 -8.40 3.66 -3.70
N VAL A 70 -7.62 2.94 -2.90
CA VAL A 70 -6.16 2.86 -3.05
C VAL A 70 -5.86 1.70 -3.97
N ILE A 71 -4.97 1.92 -4.93
CA ILE A 71 -4.40 0.86 -5.77
C ILE A 71 -2.91 0.83 -5.49
N TYR A 72 -2.34 -0.33 -5.21
CA TYR A 72 -0.90 -0.49 -4.98
C TYR A 72 -0.35 -1.71 -5.72
N ASP A 73 0.95 -1.68 -5.99
CA ASP A 73 1.68 -2.79 -6.59
C ASP A 73 1.97 -3.88 -5.55
N THR A 74 1.26 -5.00 -5.62
CA THR A 74 1.40 -6.05 -4.61
C THR A 74 2.80 -6.68 -4.65
N ASN A 75 3.37 -6.88 -5.84
CA ASN A 75 4.67 -7.56 -6.02
C ASN A 75 5.79 -6.71 -5.42
N TRP A 76 5.81 -5.41 -5.78
CA TRP A 76 6.83 -4.50 -5.25
C TRP A 76 6.72 -4.37 -3.73
N TRP A 77 5.52 -4.22 -3.18
CA TRP A 77 5.33 -4.06 -1.74
C TRP A 77 5.61 -5.34 -0.95
N LYS A 78 5.34 -6.53 -1.51
CA LYS A 78 5.76 -7.81 -0.91
C LYS A 78 7.29 -7.92 -0.85
N SER A 79 7.98 -7.66 -1.96
CA SER A 79 9.45 -7.62 -1.98
C SER A 79 10.03 -6.57 -1.04
N PHE A 80 9.44 -5.37 -1.00
CA PHE A 80 9.85 -4.33 -0.06
C PHE A 80 9.75 -4.81 1.38
N THR A 81 8.62 -5.39 1.76
CA THR A 81 8.35 -5.84 3.13
C THR A 81 9.26 -7.00 3.54
N HIS A 82 9.44 -7.99 2.67
CA HIS A 82 10.36 -9.11 2.89
C HIS A 82 11.81 -8.65 2.97
N ALA A 83 12.23 -7.71 2.13
CA ALA A 83 13.56 -7.13 2.22
C ALA A 83 13.81 -6.48 3.58
N ARG A 84 12.78 -5.90 4.23
CA ARG A 84 12.90 -5.32 5.58
C ARG A 84 12.93 -6.35 6.70
N LEU A 85 12.20 -7.46 6.55
CA LEU A 85 12.27 -8.60 7.47
C LEU A 85 13.63 -9.31 7.40
N ALA A 86 14.29 -9.28 6.24
CA ALA A 86 15.61 -9.89 6.04
C ALA A 86 16.79 -9.02 6.51
N VAL A 87 16.56 -7.74 6.83
CA VAL A 87 17.61 -6.86 7.39
C VAL A 87 17.96 -7.32 8.79
N ALA A 88 19.25 -7.34 9.12
CA ALA A 88 19.72 -7.71 10.44
C ALA A 88 19.16 -6.78 11.54
N MET A 89 18.89 -7.35 12.70
CA MET A 89 18.40 -6.59 13.85
C MET A 89 19.36 -5.45 14.21
N GLY A 90 18.87 -4.22 14.21
CA GLY A 90 19.65 -3.02 14.50
C GLY A 90 20.12 -2.24 13.26
N ASP A 91 20.04 -2.84 12.06
CA ASP A 91 20.38 -2.14 10.82
C ASP A 91 19.25 -1.22 10.34
N ARG A 92 19.63 -0.25 9.50
CA ARG A 92 18.71 0.78 9.01
C ARG A 92 17.59 0.16 8.17
N GLY A 93 16.37 0.41 8.62
CA GLY A 93 15.15 -0.07 7.97
C GLY A 93 14.79 -1.50 8.30
N CYS A 94 15.36 -2.09 9.35
CA CYS A 94 14.90 -3.37 9.90
C CYS A 94 13.42 -3.33 10.26
N LEU A 95 12.68 -4.37 9.84
CA LEU A 95 11.35 -4.67 10.35
C LEU A 95 11.48 -5.88 11.28
N SER A 96 11.29 -5.66 12.58
CA SER A 96 11.44 -6.70 13.60
C SER A 96 10.09 -7.07 14.23
N ILE A 97 9.96 -8.33 14.61
CA ILE A 97 8.83 -8.82 15.39
C ILE A 97 9.20 -8.74 16.87
N PHE A 98 8.32 -8.20 17.70
CA PHE A 98 8.54 -8.11 19.14
C PHE A 98 8.24 -9.46 19.82
N GLY A 99 9.18 -9.94 20.62
CA GLY A 99 9.04 -11.16 21.40
C GLY A 99 10.37 -11.90 21.55
N ASP A 100 10.43 -12.83 22.49
CA ASP A 100 11.56 -13.70 22.79
C ASP A 100 11.27 -15.18 22.47
N ARG A 101 10.02 -15.53 22.20
CA ARG A 101 9.56 -16.91 21.97
C ARG A 101 9.19 -17.14 20.50
N SER A 102 10.04 -17.88 19.80
CA SER A 102 9.85 -18.23 18.38
C SER A 102 8.52 -18.96 18.11
N GLU A 103 8.04 -19.79 19.03
CA GLU A 103 6.78 -20.53 18.86
C GLU A 103 5.56 -19.61 18.73
N GLN A 104 5.57 -18.45 19.40
CA GLN A 104 4.50 -17.47 19.30
C GLN A 104 4.43 -16.82 17.92
N HIS A 105 5.54 -16.84 17.18
CA HIS A 105 5.65 -16.26 15.85
C HIS A 105 5.53 -17.30 14.74
N ARG A 106 5.33 -18.59 15.06
CA ARG A 106 5.31 -19.67 14.08
C ARG A 106 4.22 -19.48 13.02
N LEU A 107 2.98 -19.28 13.43
CA LEU A 107 1.86 -19.03 12.51
C LEU A 107 2.09 -17.77 11.67
N PHE A 108 2.78 -16.77 12.24
CA PHE A 108 3.13 -15.57 11.50
C PHE A 108 4.18 -15.83 10.42
N ALA A 109 5.23 -16.56 10.76
CA ALA A 109 6.26 -16.94 9.81
C ALA A 109 5.68 -17.79 8.68
N GLU A 110 4.82 -18.76 9.00
CA GLU A 110 4.13 -19.62 8.01
C GLU A 110 3.31 -18.76 7.02
N GLN A 111 2.42 -17.89 7.49
CA GLN A 111 1.61 -17.07 6.59
C GLN A 111 2.40 -16.00 5.82
N VAL A 112 3.48 -15.46 6.39
CA VAL A 112 4.33 -14.46 5.71
C VAL A 112 5.22 -15.11 4.63
N THR A 113 5.52 -16.40 4.77
CA THR A 113 6.35 -17.19 3.83
C THR A 113 5.53 -18.14 2.94
N ALA A 114 4.20 -18.09 3.04
CA ALA A 114 3.24 -18.84 2.23
C ALA A 114 3.35 -18.53 0.73
N GLU A 115 3.97 -17.41 0.37
CA GLU A 115 4.30 -17.07 -1.00
C GLU A 115 5.81 -17.07 -1.24
N TYR A 116 6.20 -17.32 -2.49
CA TYR A 116 7.57 -17.19 -2.94
C TYR A 116 7.63 -16.29 -4.17
N PHE A 117 8.74 -15.57 -4.32
CA PHE A 117 8.97 -14.76 -5.49
C PHE A 117 9.84 -15.51 -6.50
N VAL A 118 9.52 -15.31 -7.78
CA VAL A 118 10.36 -15.72 -8.90
C VAL A 118 10.85 -14.44 -9.58
N LYS A 119 12.17 -14.30 -9.71
CA LYS A 119 12.74 -13.18 -10.46
C LYS A 119 12.45 -13.41 -11.94
N THR A 120 11.60 -12.57 -12.50
CA THR A 120 11.24 -12.61 -13.91
C THR A 120 11.80 -11.36 -14.57
N GLU A 121 12.59 -11.55 -15.63
CA GLU A 121 13.08 -10.44 -16.46
C GLU A 121 12.14 -10.23 -17.64
N GLY A 122 11.71 -8.99 -17.85
CA GLY A 122 10.88 -8.61 -18.99
C GLY A 122 11.02 -7.13 -19.32
N ARG A 123 11.03 -6.82 -20.62
CA ARG A 123 11.17 -5.45 -21.16
C ARG A 123 12.32 -4.64 -20.53
N GLY A 124 13.47 -5.31 -20.29
CA GLY A 124 14.67 -4.68 -19.72
C GLY A 124 14.58 -4.37 -18.21
N ARG A 125 13.63 -4.98 -17.49
CA ARG A 125 13.47 -4.82 -16.03
C ARG A 125 13.37 -6.19 -15.36
N THR A 126 13.99 -6.34 -14.19
CA THR A 126 13.80 -7.49 -13.30
C THR A 126 12.68 -7.18 -12.32
N VAL A 127 11.65 -8.02 -12.30
CA VAL A 127 10.52 -7.91 -11.38
C VAL A 127 10.41 -9.20 -10.57
N ASP A 128 10.16 -9.07 -9.27
CA ASP A 128 9.87 -10.20 -8.40
C ASP A 128 8.39 -10.56 -8.52
N GLU A 129 8.07 -11.65 -9.21
CA GLU A 129 6.69 -12.13 -9.34
C GLU A 129 6.35 -13.08 -8.19
N TRP A 130 5.42 -12.66 -7.34
CA TRP A 130 4.98 -13.43 -6.18
C TRP A 130 3.92 -14.46 -6.55
N LYS A 131 4.13 -15.70 -6.11
CA LYS A 131 3.23 -16.84 -6.34
C LYS A 131 2.95 -17.55 -5.03
N ALA A 132 1.71 -17.98 -4.84
CA ALA A 132 1.32 -18.79 -3.70
C ALA A 132 1.97 -20.18 -3.76
N ARG A 133 2.38 -20.70 -2.61
CA ARG A 133 2.83 -22.09 -2.50
C ARG A 133 1.61 -23.02 -2.55
N PRO A 134 1.65 -24.10 -3.35
CA PRO A 134 0.56 -25.07 -3.41
C PRO A 134 0.20 -25.68 -2.04
N GLU A 135 1.19 -25.82 -1.16
CA GLU A 135 1.04 -26.45 0.16
C GLU A 135 0.53 -25.50 1.25
N GLN A 136 0.59 -24.19 1.04
CA GLN A 136 0.24 -23.18 2.04
C GLN A 136 -0.54 -22.02 1.40
N PRO A 137 -1.87 -22.15 1.27
CA PRO A 137 -2.68 -21.14 0.58
C PRO A 137 -2.94 -19.88 1.42
N ASP A 138 -2.82 -19.95 2.75
CA ASP A 138 -3.20 -18.86 3.65
C ASP A 138 -2.10 -17.80 3.77
N ASN A 139 -2.29 -16.69 3.07
CA ASN A 139 -1.37 -15.56 3.00
C ASN A 139 -1.94 -14.29 3.67
N HIS A 140 -3.04 -14.40 4.42
CA HIS A 140 -3.82 -13.26 4.90
C HIS A 140 -3.00 -12.29 5.75
N TRP A 141 -2.07 -12.80 6.55
CA TRP A 141 -1.20 -11.94 7.37
C TRP A 141 -0.13 -11.24 6.55
N LEU A 142 0.35 -11.86 5.46
CA LEU A 142 1.24 -11.19 4.49
C LEU A 142 0.52 -10.01 3.84
N ASP A 143 -0.70 -10.23 3.34
CA ASP A 143 -1.49 -9.17 2.71
C ASP A 143 -1.84 -8.06 3.70
N CYS A 144 -2.12 -8.39 4.96
CA CYS A 144 -2.35 -7.41 6.02
C CYS A 144 -1.08 -6.58 6.31
N LEU A 145 0.08 -7.24 6.42
CA LEU A 145 1.37 -6.58 6.67
C LEU A 145 1.74 -5.62 5.54
N VAL A 146 1.58 -6.08 4.30
CA VAL A 146 1.77 -5.26 3.09
C VAL A 146 0.81 -4.06 3.08
N GLY A 147 -0.48 -4.28 3.38
CA GLY A 147 -1.47 -3.22 3.48
C GLY A 147 -1.12 -2.18 4.56
N CYS A 148 -0.57 -2.62 5.69
CA CYS A 148 -0.07 -1.73 6.74
C CYS A 148 1.14 -0.91 6.27
N ALA A 149 2.09 -1.51 5.55
CA ALA A 149 3.26 -0.81 5.01
C ALA A 149 2.85 0.25 3.96
N VAL A 150 1.93 -0.09 3.06
CA VAL A 150 1.33 0.86 2.11
C VAL A 150 0.63 2.00 2.86
N GLY A 151 -0.18 1.66 3.87
CA GLY A 151 -0.87 2.63 4.70
C GLY A 151 0.08 3.59 5.41
N ALA A 152 1.21 3.10 5.93
CA ALA A 152 2.25 3.91 6.54
C ALA A 152 2.87 4.89 5.52
N SER A 153 3.21 4.40 4.32
CA SER A 153 3.70 5.26 3.22
C SER A 153 2.69 6.33 2.81
N MET A 154 1.40 6.00 2.77
CA MET A 154 0.33 6.97 2.51
C MET A 154 0.24 8.08 3.55
N GLN A 155 0.57 7.78 4.82
CA GLN A 155 0.63 8.77 5.88
C GLN A 155 1.94 9.57 5.89
N GLY A 156 2.90 9.22 5.02
CA GLY A 156 4.18 9.90 4.90
C GLY A 156 5.32 9.24 5.68
N ALA A 157 5.16 8.00 6.15
CA ALA A 157 6.27 7.22 6.65
C ALA A 157 7.20 6.87 5.48
N LEU A 158 8.40 7.44 5.48
CA LEU A 158 9.40 7.26 4.44
C LEU A 158 10.62 6.57 5.03
N LEU A 159 11.07 5.50 4.35
CA LEU A 159 12.36 4.93 4.65
C LEU A 159 13.46 5.81 4.05
N PHE A 160 14.54 6.02 4.79
CA PHE A 160 15.70 6.75 4.29
C PHE A 160 16.28 6.03 3.06
N GLY A 161 16.34 6.69 1.92
CA GLY A 161 16.80 6.11 0.64
C GLY A 161 15.69 5.60 -0.29
N THR A 162 14.44 5.49 0.14
CA THR A 162 13.28 5.40 -0.79
C THR A 162 12.87 6.81 -1.16
N ASP A 163 13.47 7.31 -2.24
CA ASP A 163 13.35 8.68 -2.74
C ASP A 163 11.91 8.97 -3.21
N SER A 164 11.04 9.26 -2.26
CA SER A 164 9.73 9.84 -2.51
C SER A 164 9.71 11.14 -1.74
N GLN A 165 9.72 12.26 -2.48
CA GLN A 165 9.60 13.60 -1.91
C GLN A 165 8.50 13.58 -0.85
N ALA A 166 8.86 13.89 0.39
CA ALA A 166 7.93 13.98 1.50
C ALA A 166 6.70 14.77 1.03
N VAL A 167 5.53 14.11 1.08
CA VAL A 167 4.28 14.76 0.70
C VAL A 167 4.12 15.93 1.66
N ASN A 168 4.38 17.15 1.17
CA ASN A 168 4.19 18.37 1.94
C ASN A 168 2.80 18.30 2.55
N ARG A 169 2.75 18.18 3.88
CA ARG A 169 1.51 18.08 4.63
C ARG A 169 0.79 19.40 4.41
N ARG A 170 -0.15 19.45 3.46
CA ARG A 170 -0.95 20.65 3.23
C ARG A 170 -1.63 20.95 4.55
N GLU A 171 -1.22 22.04 5.19
CA GLU A 171 -1.89 22.54 6.37
C GLU A 171 -3.37 22.66 6.03
N ARG A 172 -4.22 22.17 6.95
CA ARG A 172 -5.67 22.33 6.82
C ARG A 172 -5.96 23.81 7.03
N VAL A 173 -5.97 24.57 5.94
CA VAL A 173 -6.33 25.99 5.97
C VAL A 173 -7.85 26.08 6.05
N SER A 174 -8.38 26.75 7.08
CA SER A 174 -9.81 27.00 7.20
C SER A 174 -10.27 27.92 6.07
N PHE A 175 -11.53 27.78 5.64
CA PHE A 175 -12.13 28.68 4.66
C PHE A 175 -12.08 30.15 5.12
N SER A 176 -12.20 30.37 6.44
CA SER A 176 -12.02 31.68 7.08
C SER A 176 -10.61 32.25 6.85
N ASP A 177 -9.58 31.42 6.98
CA ASP A 177 -8.18 31.85 6.79
C ASP A 177 -7.88 32.18 5.32
N LEU A 178 -8.50 31.43 4.39
CA LEU A 178 -8.42 31.72 2.95
C LEU A 178 -9.08 33.06 2.60
N GLN A 179 -10.27 33.35 3.14
CA GLN A 179 -10.92 34.65 2.96
C GLN A 179 -10.12 35.80 3.58
N ARG A 180 -9.54 35.59 4.76
CA ARG A 180 -8.72 36.61 5.46
C ARG A 180 -7.44 36.93 4.69
N LYS A 181 -6.79 35.92 4.08
CA LYS A 181 -5.64 36.14 3.19
C LYS A 181 -6.02 36.89 1.91
N LYS A 182 -7.20 36.61 1.35
CA LYS A 182 -7.69 37.29 0.13
C LYS A 182 -8.04 38.77 0.36
N ARG A 183 -8.48 39.13 1.56
CA ARG A 183 -8.77 40.53 1.97
C ARG A 183 -7.54 41.36 2.32
N LYS A 184 -6.36 40.74 2.51
CA LYS A 184 -5.09 41.41 2.83
C LYS A 184 -4.21 41.68 1.61
N ARG A 185 -4.63 41.25 0.42
CA ARG A 185 -4.05 41.61 -0.88
C ARG A 185 -4.91 42.69 -1.50
#